data_AF-A0A975IUJ3-F1
#
_entry.id   AF-A0A975IUJ3-F1
#
_cell.length_a   1.000
_cell.length_b   1.000
_cell.length_c   1.000
_cell.angle_alpha   90.00
_cell.angle_beta   90.00
_cell.angle_gamma   90.00
#
_symmetry.space_group_name_H-M   'P 1'
#
loop_
_entity.id
_entity.type
_entity.pdbx_description
1 polymer ?
#
loop_
_entity_poly.entity_id
_entity_poly.type
_entity_poly.pdbx_seq_one_letter_code
_entity_poly.pdbx_strand_id
1 'polypeptide(L)'
;MSEPRFFKVPNRLRKKIAEAGGARVMEHLAAADQNLEDLREPSLAMIDGIIAEMIQTYGKANRRGDEDFADLYSLAARIIDVSAPVAELEIDRAAFHMCELVDRCMGLDRWDWPSVDVHLDALVLLRNDEGALPAAARAQIFLGLKKVHDKLPKPPPPAAEDAVDGEAAQLEA
;
A
#
# COMPACT_ATOMS: atom_id res chain seq x y z
N MET A 1 6.98 -72.09 23.24
CA MET A 1 7.41 -70.74 23.67
C MET A 1 7.72 -69.96 22.42
N SER A 2 7.06 -68.83 22.16
CA SER A 2 7.22 -68.05 20.93
C SER A 2 8.46 -67.16 21.00
N GLU A 3 9.30 -67.19 19.97
CA GLU A 3 10.48 -66.33 19.87
C GLU A 3 10.11 -64.85 19.69
N PRO A 4 10.82 -63.92 20.35
CA PRO A 4 10.60 -62.49 20.18
C PRO A 4 11.08 -62.01 18.80
N ARG A 5 10.17 -61.33 18.07
CA ARG A 5 10.49 -60.66 16.80
C ARG A 5 10.79 -59.18 17.04
N PHE A 6 11.99 -58.75 16.69
CA PHE A 6 12.42 -57.36 16.77
C PHE A 6 12.09 -56.61 15.46
N PHE A 7 11.36 -55.50 15.56
CA PHE A 7 11.06 -54.62 14.44
C PHE A 7 11.93 -53.35 14.52
N LYS A 8 12.74 -53.10 13.48
CA LYS A 8 13.46 -51.82 13.33
C LYS A 8 12.53 -50.79 12.70
N VAL A 9 12.12 -49.79 13.49
CA VAL A 9 11.36 -48.65 12.98
C VAL A 9 12.32 -47.73 12.20
N PRO A 10 12.05 -47.42 10.92
CA PRO A 10 12.94 -46.58 10.13
C PRO A 10 12.96 -45.14 10.66
N ASN A 11 14.16 -44.58 10.85
CA ASN A 11 14.36 -43.22 11.36
C ASN A 11 13.97 -42.18 10.30
N ARG A 12 12.74 -41.64 10.42
CA ARG A 12 12.15 -40.67 9.49
C ARG A 12 12.91 -39.34 9.44
N LEU A 13 13.54 -38.93 10.54
CA LEU A 13 14.31 -37.69 10.62
C LEU A 13 15.58 -37.77 9.77
N ARG A 14 16.33 -38.86 9.90
CA ARG A 14 17.55 -39.10 9.12
C ARG A 14 17.26 -39.18 7.61
N LYS A 15 16.09 -39.70 7.24
CA LYS A 15 15.63 -39.71 5.85
C LYS A 15 15.35 -38.29 5.33
N LYS A 16 14.65 -37.46 6.11
CA LYS A 16 14.35 -36.07 5.75
C LYS A 16 15.58 -35.16 5.67
N ILE A 17 16.58 -35.38 6.54
CA ILE A 17 17.86 -34.64 6.48
C ILE A 17 18.67 -35.02 5.23
N ALA A 18 18.53 -36.25 4.73
CA ALA A 18 19.23 -36.74 3.54
C ALA A 18 18.49 -36.44 2.22
N GLU A 19 17.22 -36.05 2.27
CA GLU A 19 16.46 -35.59 1.11
C GLU A 19 16.96 -34.20 0.71
N ALA A 20 17.59 -34.08 -0.46
CA ALA A 20 17.98 -32.80 -1.02
C ALA A 20 16.72 -31.97 -1.36
N GLY A 21 16.44 -30.95 -0.57
CA GLY A 21 15.24 -30.10 -0.75
C GLY A 21 15.41 -28.65 -0.26
N GLY A 22 16.59 -28.26 0.20
CA GLY A 22 16.89 -26.87 0.54
C GLY A 22 17.49 -26.14 -0.67
N ALA A 23 16.93 -24.99 -1.03
CA ALA A 23 17.56 -24.08 -1.97
C ALA A 23 18.56 -23.18 -1.23
N ARG A 24 19.57 -22.68 -1.95
CA ARG A 24 20.51 -21.70 -1.39
C ARG A 24 19.79 -20.38 -1.16
N VAL A 25 20.23 -19.60 -0.18
CA VAL A 25 19.73 -18.23 0.03
C VAL A 25 19.75 -17.42 -1.26
N MET A 26 20.83 -17.54 -2.05
CA MET A 26 20.95 -16.87 -3.35
C MET A 26 19.88 -17.29 -4.37
N GLU A 27 19.46 -18.55 -4.36
CA GLU A 27 18.40 -19.05 -5.26
C GLU A 27 17.04 -18.51 -4.83
N HIS A 28 16.81 -18.39 -3.51
CA HIS A 28 15.60 -17.77 -2.98
C HIS A 28 15.54 -16.27 -3.28
N LEU A 29 16.66 -15.55 -3.19
CA LEU A 29 16.73 -14.14 -3.56
C LEU A 29 16.46 -13.94 -5.06
N ALA A 30 17.12 -14.73 -5.92
CA ALA A 30 16.90 -14.66 -7.36
C ALA A 30 15.45 -14.99 -7.75
N ALA A 31 14.82 -15.96 -7.07
CA ALA A 31 13.40 -16.25 -7.28
C ALA A 31 12.49 -15.11 -6.80
N ALA A 32 12.84 -14.43 -5.71
CA ALA A 32 12.09 -13.28 -5.23
C ALA A 32 12.19 -12.09 -6.20
N ASP A 33 13.39 -11.79 -6.71
CA ASP A 33 13.60 -10.73 -7.71
C ASP A 33 12.82 -11.03 -9.00
N GLN A 34 12.85 -12.28 -9.49
CA GLN A 34 12.07 -12.68 -10.65
C GLN A 34 10.57 -12.53 -10.43
N ASN A 35 10.07 -12.89 -9.24
CA ASN A 35 8.65 -12.71 -8.92
C ASN A 35 8.24 -11.23 -8.93
N LEU A 36 9.12 -10.31 -8.52
CA LEU A 36 8.84 -8.87 -8.60
C LEU A 36 8.80 -8.40 -10.06
N GLU A 37 9.74 -8.83 -10.89
CA GLU A 37 9.74 -8.52 -12.32
C GLU A 37 8.49 -9.05 -13.03
N ASP A 38 8.05 -10.26 -12.71
CA ASP A 38 6.82 -10.85 -13.27
C ASP A 38 5.55 -10.06 -12.87
N LEU A 39 5.58 -9.38 -11.71
CA LEU A 39 4.49 -8.54 -11.22
C LEU A 39 4.56 -7.11 -11.74
N ARG A 40 5.65 -6.71 -12.41
CA ARG A 40 5.88 -5.32 -12.84
C ARG A 40 4.79 -4.79 -13.77
N GLU A 41 4.57 -5.44 -14.91
CA GLU A 41 3.55 -5.02 -15.89
C GLU A 41 2.11 -5.10 -15.32
N PRO A 42 1.69 -6.18 -14.62
CA PRO A 42 0.39 -6.23 -13.97
C PRO A 42 0.18 -5.10 -12.96
N SER A 43 1.23 -4.74 -12.20
CA SER A 43 1.16 -3.65 -11.21
C SER A 43 0.97 -2.30 -11.89
N LEU A 44 1.72 -2.01 -12.96
CA LEU A 44 1.53 -0.79 -13.75
C LEU A 44 0.11 -0.68 -14.31
N ALA A 45 -0.40 -1.76 -14.90
CA ALA A 45 -1.77 -1.78 -15.42
C ALA A 45 -2.83 -1.54 -14.33
N MET A 46 -2.61 -2.08 -13.13
CA MET A 46 -3.50 -1.84 -11.99
C MET A 46 -3.44 -0.39 -11.52
N ILE A 47 -2.25 0.19 -11.41
CA ILE A 47 -2.05 1.60 -11.08
C ILE A 47 -2.72 2.51 -12.11
N ASP A 48 -2.55 2.22 -13.39
CA ASP A 48 -3.18 2.98 -14.49
C ASP A 48 -4.71 2.94 -14.39
N GLY A 49 -5.27 1.77 -14.06
CA GLY A 49 -6.70 1.60 -13.80
C GLY A 49 -7.19 2.42 -12.60
N ILE A 50 -6.45 2.40 -11.49
CA ILE A 50 -6.80 3.16 -10.28
C ILE A 50 -6.73 4.67 -10.55
N ILE A 51 -5.68 5.16 -11.22
CA ILE A 51 -5.55 6.58 -11.58
C ILE A 51 -6.69 7.00 -12.52
N ALA A 52 -7.05 6.16 -13.50
CA ALA A 52 -8.18 6.43 -14.37
C ALA A 52 -9.50 6.52 -13.60
N GLU A 53 -9.74 5.61 -12.65
CA GLU A 53 -10.91 5.64 -11.76
C GLU A 53 -10.94 6.92 -10.91
N MET A 54 -9.81 7.29 -10.30
CA MET A 54 -9.68 8.54 -9.55
C MET A 54 -10.00 9.77 -10.41
N ILE A 55 -9.51 9.83 -11.65
CA ILE A 55 -9.79 10.94 -12.56
C ILE A 55 -11.26 10.95 -12.99
N GLN A 56 -11.86 9.79 -13.26
CA GLN A 56 -13.26 9.69 -13.68
C GLN A 56 -14.24 10.09 -12.57
N THR A 57 -13.90 9.84 -11.31
CA THR A 57 -14.78 10.20 -10.19
C THR A 57 -14.45 11.59 -9.65
N TYR A 58 -13.17 11.90 -9.41
CA TYR A 58 -12.75 13.07 -8.65
C TYR A 58 -12.12 14.18 -9.52
N GLY A 59 -11.90 13.95 -10.81
CA GLY A 59 -11.30 14.95 -11.71
C GLY A 59 -12.19 16.17 -11.98
N LYS A 60 -11.57 17.31 -12.32
CA LYS A 60 -12.26 18.61 -12.55
C LYS A 60 -13.26 18.64 -13.70
N ALA A 61 -13.23 17.63 -14.57
CA ALA A 61 -14.19 17.48 -15.66
C ALA A 61 -15.54 16.92 -15.21
N ASN A 62 -15.62 16.38 -13.99
CA ASN A 62 -16.81 15.72 -13.46
C ASN A 62 -17.65 16.65 -12.59
N ARG A 63 -18.90 16.26 -12.40
CA ARG A 63 -19.79 16.94 -11.47
C ARG A 63 -19.44 16.52 -10.04
N ARG A 64 -18.64 17.35 -9.38
CA ARG A 64 -18.25 17.24 -7.97
C ARG A 64 -19.41 17.61 -7.03
N GLY A 65 -19.56 16.92 -5.91
CA GLY A 65 -20.52 17.29 -4.88
C GLY A 65 -20.54 16.35 -3.67
N ASP A 66 -20.95 15.10 -3.91
CA ASP A 66 -21.32 14.15 -2.86
C ASP A 66 -20.37 12.93 -2.82
N GLU A 67 -19.15 13.06 -3.33
CA GLU A 67 -18.17 11.98 -3.32
C GLU A 67 -17.71 11.67 -1.87
N ASP A 68 -17.50 10.38 -1.59
CA ASP A 68 -17.05 9.89 -0.29
C ASP A 68 -15.52 10.08 -0.13
N PHE A 69 -15.10 10.66 0.99
CA PHE A 69 -13.69 10.75 1.36
C PHE A 69 -13.06 9.36 1.47
N ALA A 70 -13.77 8.39 2.05
CA ALA A 70 -13.25 7.04 2.27
C ALA A 70 -12.93 6.32 0.94
N ASP A 71 -13.71 6.57 -0.11
CA ASP A 71 -13.48 6.00 -1.43
C ASP A 71 -12.18 6.52 -2.04
N LEU A 72 -11.95 7.85 -2.04
CA LEU A 72 -10.71 8.42 -2.58
C LEU A 72 -9.48 8.00 -1.78
N TYR A 73 -9.61 7.93 -0.46
CA TYR A 73 -8.57 7.41 0.42
C TYR A 73 -8.22 5.97 0.06
N SER A 74 -9.24 5.12 -0.11
CA SER A 74 -9.06 3.70 -0.44
C SER A 74 -8.40 3.51 -1.80
N LEU A 75 -8.77 4.32 -2.80
CA LEU A 75 -8.10 4.31 -4.11
C LEU A 75 -6.61 4.70 -3.98
N ALA A 76 -6.30 5.74 -3.21
CA ALA A 76 -4.91 6.15 -2.99
C ALA A 76 -4.10 5.06 -2.24
N ALA A 77 -4.67 4.47 -1.19
CA ALA A 77 -4.05 3.38 -0.44
C ALA A 77 -3.77 2.15 -1.34
N ARG A 78 -4.70 1.82 -2.23
CA ARG A 78 -4.49 0.72 -3.21
C ARG A 78 -3.30 0.96 -4.14
N ILE A 79 -2.99 2.20 -4.52
CA ILE A 79 -1.77 2.51 -5.29
C ILE A 79 -0.53 2.15 -4.46
N ILE A 80 -0.52 2.49 -3.17
CA ILE A 80 0.60 2.16 -2.26
C ILE A 80 0.79 0.64 -2.21
N ASP A 81 -0.29 -0.12 -2.03
CA ASP A 81 -0.25 -1.58 -1.89
C ASP A 81 0.34 -2.32 -3.10
N VAL A 82 0.15 -1.77 -4.31
CA VAL A 82 0.54 -2.42 -5.57
C VAL A 82 1.80 -1.84 -6.20
N SER A 83 2.39 -0.82 -5.58
CA SER A 83 3.56 -0.10 -6.12
C SER A 83 4.90 -0.81 -5.93
N ALA A 84 4.98 -1.82 -5.05
CA ALA A 84 6.25 -2.42 -4.65
C ALA A 84 7.10 -2.95 -5.84
N PRO A 85 6.53 -3.59 -6.88
CA PRO A 85 7.28 -4.01 -8.07
C PRO A 85 7.82 -2.87 -8.97
N VAL A 86 7.39 -1.62 -8.71
CA VAL A 86 7.72 -0.42 -9.50
C VAL A 86 8.20 0.73 -8.59
N ALA A 87 8.89 0.38 -7.50
CA ALA A 87 9.28 1.33 -6.45
C ALA A 87 10.15 2.49 -6.95
N GLU A 88 10.88 2.33 -8.06
CA GLU A 88 11.69 3.39 -8.65
C GLU A 88 10.89 4.58 -9.21
N LEU A 89 9.57 4.39 -9.44
CA LEU A 89 8.67 5.46 -9.84
C LEU A 89 8.27 6.37 -8.66
N GLU A 90 8.43 5.91 -7.42
CA GLU A 90 8.04 6.62 -6.18
C GLU A 90 6.56 7.10 -6.21
N ILE A 91 5.68 6.36 -6.90
CA ILE A 91 4.27 6.72 -7.08
C ILE A 91 3.45 6.52 -5.80
N ASP A 92 3.87 5.58 -4.96
CA ASP A 92 3.40 5.35 -3.59
C ASP A 92 3.53 6.62 -2.74
N ARG A 93 4.59 7.39 -2.92
CA ARG A 93 4.82 8.62 -2.17
C ARG A 93 3.85 9.74 -2.56
N ALA A 94 3.49 9.82 -3.84
CA ALA A 94 2.44 10.73 -4.28
C ALA A 94 1.06 10.28 -3.77
N ALA A 95 0.77 8.98 -3.82
CA ALA A 95 -0.44 8.41 -3.26
C ALA A 95 -0.55 8.62 -1.74
N PHE A 96 0.55 8.50 -0.99
CA PHE A 96 0.61 8.84 0.43
C PHE A 96 0.24 10.31 0.69
N HIS A 97 0.76 11.24 -0.12
CA HIS A 97 0.39 12.64 0.00
C HIS A 97 -1.09 12.90 -0.34
N MET A 98 -1.67 12.09 -1.22
CA MET A 98 -3.10 12.09 -1.48
C MET A 98 -3.90 11.60 -0.27
N CYS A 99 -3.49 10.52 0.40
CA CYS A 99 -4.11 10.06 1.66
C CYS A 99 -4.07 11.17 2.73
N GLU A 100 -2.93 11.83 2.92
CA GLU A 100 -2.80 12.96 3.86
C GLU A 100 -3.74 14.13 3.53
N LEU A 101 -3.95 14.41 2.24
CA LEU A 101 -4.93 15.41 1.80
C LEU A 101 -6.35 14.96 2.16
N VAL A 102 -6.71 13.73 1.83
CA VAL A 102 -8.06 13.19 2.08
C VAL A 102 -8.37 13.14 3.57
N ASP A 103 -7.42 12.73 4.41
CA ASP A 103 -7.58 12.75 5.87
C ASP A 103 -7.89 14.17 6.39
N ARG A 104 -7.27 15.20 5.82
CA ARG A 104 -7.54 16.59 6.19
C ARG A 104 -8.90 17.06 5.71
N CYS A 105 -9.31 16.69 4.50
CA CYS A 105 -10.64 16.98 3.98
C CYS A 105 -11.73 16.30 4.82
N MET A 106 -11.54 15.01 5.16
CA MET A 106 -12.42 14.24 6.04
C MET A 106 -12.52 14.88 7.43
N GLY A 107 -11.39 15.27 8.01
CA GLY A 107 -11.35 15.97 9.29
C GLY A 107 -12.04 17.33 9.31
N LEU A 108 -12.17 17.97 8.15
CA LEU A 108 -12.85 19.26 7.96
C LEU A 108 -14.28 19.11 7.45
N ASP A 109 -14.72 17.88 7.16
CA ASP A 109 -15.97 17.55 6.48
C ASP A 109 -16.20 18.42 5.22
N ARG A 110 -15.12 18.65 4.46
CA ARG A 110 -15.17 19.43 3.22
C ARG A 110 -14.05 19.08 2.27
N TRP A 111 -14.37 19.08 0.98
CA TRP A 111 -13.39 18.95 -0.09
C TRP A 111 -12.59 20.25 -0.31
N ASP A 112 -11.27 20.10 -0.51
CA ASP A 112 -10.41 21.12 -1.12
C ASP A 112 -10.07 20.70 -2.55
N TRP A 113 -11.02 20.91 -3.46
CA TRP A 113 -10.93 20.47 -4.86
C TRP A 113 -9.68 20.96 -5.60
N PRO A 114 -9.21 22.21 -5.46
CA PRO A 114 -7.93 22.63 -6.03
C PRO A 114 -6.74 21.79 -5.57
N SER A 115 -6.72 21.39 -4.29
CA SER A 115 -5.66 20.52 -3.77
C SER A 115 -5.78 19.10 -4.32
N VAL A 116 -7.00 18.58 -4.46
CA VAL A 116 -7.28 17.28 -5.09
C VAL A 116 -6.76 17.27 -6.54
N ASP A 117 -7.07 18.31 -7.30
CA ASP A 117 -6.62 18.45 -8.70
C ASP A 117 -5.09 18.39 -8.81
N VAL A 118 -4.37 19.10 -7.93
CA VAL A 118 -2.90 19.11 -7.95
C VAL A 118 -2.32 17.72 -7.65
N HIS A 119 -2.93 16.95 -6.75
CA HIS A 119 -2.45 15.59 -6.42
C HIS A 119 -2.77 14.60 -7.54
N LEU A 120 -3.94 14.70 -8.18
CA LEU A 120 -4.27 13.90 -9.36
C LEU A 120 -3.31 14.20 -10.53
N ASP A 121 -3.06 15.48 -10.82
CA ASP A 121 -2.13 15.90 -11.86
C ASP A 121 -0.70 15.39 -11.58
N ALA A 122 -0.29 15.34 -10.30
CA ALA A 122 1.01 14.79 -9.91
C ALA A 122 1.11 13.27 -10.09
N LEU A 123 0.06 12.51 -9.77
CA LEU A 123 0.00 11.06 -10.02
C LEU A 123 0.14 10.76 -11.51
N VAL A 124 -0.59 11.50 -12.35
CA VAL A 124 -0.51 11.38 -13.82
C VAL A 124 0.88 11.75 -14.32
N LEU A 125 1.47 12.84 -13.83
CA LEU A 125 2.80 13.28 -14.22
C LEU A 125 3.86 12.21 -13.91
N LEU A 126 3.90 11.72 -12.67
CA LEU A 126 4.88 10.71 -12.25
C LEU A 126 4.69 9.39 -13.01
N ARG A 127 3.45 9.01 -13.29
CA ARG A 127 3.17 7.78 -14.04
C ARG A 127 3.59 7.88 -15.50
N ASN A 128 3.32 9.00 -16.17
CA ASN A 128 3.66 9.23 -17.57
C ASN A 128 5.15 9.42 -17.81
N ASP A 129 5.88 9.88 -16.80
CA ASP A 129 7.31 10.10 -16.88
C ASP A 129 8.13 8.79 -16.76
N GLU A 130 7.52 7.71 -16.24
CA GLU A 130 8.14 6.39 -16.12
C GLU A 130 9.52 6.41 -15.44
N GLY A 131 9.73 7.36 -14.52
CA GLY A 131 10.96 7.51 -13.74
C GLY A 131 12.06 8.30 -14.45
N ALA A 132 11.81 8.89 -15.61
CA ALA A 132 12.77 9.71 -16.37
C ALA A 132 13.11 11.06 -15.69
N LEU A 133 12.23 11.57 -14.82
CA LEU A 133 12.43 12.78 -14.05
C LEU A 133 13.64 12.61 -13.12
N PRO A 134 14.56 13.59 -13.10
CA PRO A 134 15.64 13.59 -12.13
C PRO A 134 15.12 13.50 -10.70
N ALA A 135 15.81 12.76 -9.83
CA ALA A 135 15.42 12.60 -8.42
C ALA A 135 15.21 13.95 -7.71
N ALA A 136 16.01 14.97 -8.05
CA ALA A 136 15.83 16.32 -7.51
C ALA A 136 14.50 16.96 -7.93
N ALA A 137 14.04 16.74 -9.16
CA ALA A 137 12.75 17.23 -9.65
C ALA A 137 11.58 16.50 -8.96
N ARG A 138 11.67 15.17 -8.81
CA ARG A 138 10.67 14.38 -8.06
C ARG A 138 10.57 14.83 -6.60
N ALA A 139 11.71 15.08 -5.94
CA ALA A 139 11.73 15.62 -4.59
C ALA A 139 11.02 16.98 -4.46
N GLN A 140 11.11 17.85 -5.47
CA GLN A 140 10.37 19.12 -5.50
C GLN A 140 8.86 18.91 -5.69
N ILE A 141 8.44 17.93 -6.47
CA ILE A 141 7.03 17.54 -6.59
C ILE A 141 6.49 17.15 -5.21
N PHE A 142 7.15 16.22 -4.52
CA PHE A 142 6.71 15.78 -3.19
C PHE A 142 6.71 16.91 -2.15
N LEU A 143 7.70 17.80 -2.18
CA LEU A 143 7.71 18.99 -1.34
C LEU A 143 6.53 19.93 -1.66
N GLY A 144 6.18 20.06 -2.93
CA GLY A 144 5.01 20.80 -3.39
C GLY A 144 3.71 20.19 -2.88
N LEU A 145 3.50 18.88 -3.07
CA LEU A 145 2.33 18.15 -2.58
C LEU A 145 2.16 18.29 -1.07
N LYS A 146 3.26 18.14 -0.33
CA LYS A 146 3.28 18.38 1.12
C LYS A 146 2.80 19.78 1.48
N LYS A 147 3.34 20.82 0.83
CA LYS A 147 2.94 22.21 1.07
C LYS A 147 1.47 22.46 0.73
N VAL A 148 0.90 21.73 -0.23
CA VAL A 148 -0.51 21.88 -0.62
C VAL A 148 -1.42 21.38 0.50
N HIS A 149 -1.25 20.14 0.97
CA HIS A 149 -2.11 19.62 2.03
C HIS A 149 -1.80 20.23 3.42
N ASP A 150 -0.57 20.67 3.68
CA ASP A 150 -0.21 21.31 4.96
C ASP A 150 -0.92 22.67 5.19
N LYS A 151 -1.48 23.27 4.13
CA LYS A 151 -2.33 24.48 4.27
C LYS A 151 -3.66 24.17 4.96
N LEU A 152 -4.13 22.93 4.86
CA LEU A 152 -5.32 22.49 5.56
C LEU A 152 -4.94 22.12 7.00
N PRO A 153 -5.68 22.60 8.02
CA PRO A 153 -5.42 22.22 9.40
C PRO A 153 -5.46 20.70 9.53
N LYS A 154 -4.51 20.17 10.32
CA LYS A 154 -4.51 18.74 10.64
C LYS A 154 -5.72 18.45 11.54
N PRO A 155 -6.53 17.40 11.25
CA PRO A 155 -7.58 16.99 12.16
C PRO A 155 -7.01 16.75 13.56
N PRO A 156 -7.76 17.11 14.61
CA PRO A 156 -7.37 16.73 15.96
C PRO A 156 -7.21 15.20 16.00
N PRO A 157 -6.21 14.67 16.72
CA PRO A 157 -6.13 13.22 16.93
C PRO A 157 -7.47 12.74 17.48
N PRO A 158 -7.89 11.49 17.16
CA PRO A 158 -9.10 10.94 17.76
C PRO A 158 -9.01 11.11 19.28
N ALA A 159 -10.08 11.62 19.89
CA ALA A 159 -10.14 11.70 21.35
C ALA A 159 -9.79 10.33 21.91
N ALA A 160 -8.98 10.29 22.97
CA ALA A 160 -8.56 9.06 23.64
C ALA A 160 -9.72 8.42 24.45
N GLU A 161 -10.89 8.31 23.84
CA GLU A 161 -12.14 7.72 24.34
C GLU A 161 -12.60 6.80 23.19
N ASP A 162 -12.09 5.58 23.09
CA ASP A 162 -12.75 4.37 23.60
C ASP A 162 -11.75 3.22 23.88
N ALA A 163 -10.60 3.54 24.47
CA ALA A 163 -9.73 2.51 25.03
C ALA A 163 -10.20 2.14 26.45
N VAL A 164 -10.88 0.99 26.53
CA VAL A 164 -11.16 0.17 27.73
C VAL A 164 -12.37 0.59 28.57
N ASP A 165 -13.53 0.00 28.26
CA ASP A 165 -14.54 -0.42 29.25
C ASP A 165 -15.26 -1.69 28.76
N GLY A 166 -14.46 -2.70 28.40
CA GLY A 166 -14.93 -3.96 27.84
C GLY A 166 -14.28 -5.21 28.42
N GLU A 167 -13.71 -5.17 29.63
CA GLU A 167 -13.23 -6.40 30.29
C GLU A 167 -13.17 -6.29 31.82
N ALA A 168 -14.34 -6.14 32.46
CA ALA A 168 -14.49 -6.32 33.91
C ALA A 168 -15.90 -6.82 34.27
N ALA A 169 -16.32 -7.94 33.67
CA ALA A 169 -17.51 -8.65 34.11
C ALA A 169 -17.38 -10.15 33.84
N GLN A 170 -16.40 -10.80 34.46
CA GLN A 170 -16.30 -12.27 34.55
C GLN A 170 -15.31 -12.67 35.64
N LEU A 171 -15.69 -12.50 36.91
CA LEU A 171 -15.22 -13.28 38.06
C LEU A 171 -15.89 -12.72 39.33
N GLU A 172 -17.13 -13.13 39.57
CA GLU A 172 -17.72 -13.37 40.91
C GLU A 172 -19.22 -13.67 40.75
N ALA A 173 -19.55 -14.96 40.61
CA ALA A 173 -20.77 -15.62 41.08
C ALA A 173 -20.65 -17.13 40.85
#